data_AF-A0A8T7DB39-F1
#
_entry.id   AF-A0A8T7DB39-F1
#
_cell.length_a   1.000
_cell.length_b   1.000
_cell.length_c   1.000
_cell.angle_alpha   90.00
_cell.angle_beta   90.00
_cell.angle_gamma   90.00
#
_symmetry.space_group_name_H-M   'P 1'
#
loop_
_entity.id
_entity.type
_entity.pdbx_description
1 polymer ?
#
loop_
_entity_poly.entity_id
_entity_poly.type
_entity_poly.pdbx_seq_one_letter_code
_entity_poly.pdbx_strand_id
1 'polypeptide(L)'
;NLLLEALYTGERYVSGDNANVLPQVDGSTLINLAVSRQLQNYHVGLRVNNLSNRKYDDFVTPFGVNPAPERNYRLEVGVEL
;
A
#
# COMPACT_ATOMS: atom_id res chain seq x y z
N ASN A 1 8.69 -15.48 10.37
CA ASN A 1 8.39 -14.08 10.76
C ASN A 1 6.98 -13.72 10.35
N LEU A 2 6.28 -12.98 11.20
CA LEU A 2 4.96 -12.41 10.93
C LEU A 2 5.07 -10.89 11.11
N LEU A 3 4.58 -10.12 10.14
CA LEU A 3 4.50 -8.67 10.18
C LEU A 3 3.08 -8.25 9.83
N LEU A 4 2.50 -7.41 10.68
CA LEU A 4 1.27 -6.67 10.41
C LEU A 4 1.61 -5.18 10.46
N GLU A 5 1.31 -4.45 9.40
CA GLU A 5 1.63 -3.04 9.22
C GLU A 5 0.36 -2.24 8.96
N ALA A 6 0.25 -1.07 9.60
CA ALA A 6 -0.81 -0.10 9.34
C ALA A 6 -0.15 1.23 8.93
N LEU A 7 -0.54 1.75 7.76
CA LEU A 7 -0.07 3.03 7.23
C LEU A 7 -1.25 3.99 7.18
N TYR A 8 -1.15 5.11 7.90
CA TYR A 8 -2.16 6.17 7.89
C TYR A 8 -1.62 7.36 7.10
N THR A 9 -2.43 7.81 6.13
CA THR A 9 -2.22 9.05 5.39
C THR A 9 -3.40 9.96 5.67
N GLY A 10 -3.12 11.15 6.21
CA GLY A 10 -4.15 12.17 6.45
C GLY A 10 -4.72 12.75 5.17
N GLU A 11 -5.76 13.57 5.32
CA GLU A 11 -6.28 14.39 4.23
C GLU A 11 -5.20 15.33 3.69
N ARG A 12 -5.24 15.60 2.38
CA ARG A 12 -4.23 16.41 1.70
C ARG A 12 -4.81 17.23 0.56
N TYR A 13 -4.27 18.41 0.31
CA TYR A 13 -4.63 19.19 -0.88
C TYR A 13 -4.16 18.49 -2.16
N VAL A 14 -4.88 18.72 -3.26
CA VAL A 14 -4.52 18.18 -4.57
C VAL A 14 -3.18 18.77 -5.03
N SER A 15 -2.39 17.96 -5.72
CA SER A 15 -1.09 18.40 -6.22
C SER A 15 -1.25 19.52 -7.25
N GLY A 16 -0.58 20.65 -7.02
CA GLY A 16 -0.66 21.84 -7.86
C GLY A 16 -1.66 22.91 -7.37
N ASP A 17 -2.44 22.63 -6.32
CA ASP A 17 -3.26 23.63 -5.65
C ASP A 17 -2.45 24.44 -4.64
N ASN A 18 -1.58 25.31 -5.13
CA ASN A 18 -0.71 26.12 -4.27
C ASN A 18 -1.50 27.12 -3.39
N ALA A 19 -2.74 27.42 -3.76
CA ALA A 19 -3.61 28.32 -3.02
C ALA A 19 -4.47 27.58 -1.98
N ASN A 20 -4.45 26.24 -1.97
CA ASN A 20 -5.25 25.39 -1.08
C ASN A 20 -6.76 25.70 -1.16
N VAL A 21 -7.25 26.01 -2.35
CA VAL A 21 -8.65 26.44 -2.60
C VAL A 21 -9.54 25.30 -3.09
N LEU A 22 -8.96 24.19 -3.54
CA LEU A 22 -9.69 23.02 -4.00
C LEU A 22 -10.02 22.08 -2.83
N PRO A 23 -11.03 21.19 -2.99
CA PRO A 23 -11.33 20.17 -2.01
C PRO A 23 -10.10 19.30 -1.70
N GLN A 24 -9.96 18.91 -0.43
CA GLN A 24 -8.93 17.96 -0.03
C GLN A 24 -9.25 16.55 -0.53
N VAL A 25 -8.21 15.77 -0.78
CA VAL A 25 -8.26 14.34 -1.01
C VAL A 25 -8.41 13.65 0.35
N ASP A 26 -9.41 12.77 0.45
CA ASP A 26 -9.68 12.00 1.65
C ASP A 26 -8.44 11.22 2.14
N GLY A 27 -8.28 11.15 3.45
CA GLY A 27 -7.27 10.31 4.09
C GLY A 27 -7.53 8.81 3.88
N SER A 28 -6.50 8.00 4.08
CA SER A 28 -6.60 6.54 3.96
C SER A 28 -5.77 5.82 5.02
N THR A 29 -6.27 4.65 5.44
CA THR A 29 -5.52 3.70 6.26
C THR A 29 -5.36 2.40 5.48
N LEU A 30 -4.12 1.95 5.29
CA LEU A 30 -3.80 0.70 4.63
C LEU A 30 -3.26 -0.29 5.64
N ILE A 31 -3.75 -1.52 5.57
CA ILE A 31 -3.24 -2.64 6.35
C ILE A 31 -2.47 -3.56 5.41
N ASN A 32 -1.24 -3.90 5.76
CA ASN A 32 -0.41 -4.85 5.02
C ASN A 32 -0.04 -6.02 5.94
N LEU A 33 0.10 -7.20 5.35
CA LEU A 33 0.48 -8.41 6.05
C LEU A 33 1.66 -9.08 5.33
N ALA A 34 2.67 -9.51 6.07
CA ALA A 34 3.72 -10.36 5.53
C ALA A 34 4.00 -11.54 6.47
N VAL A 35 4.17 -12.72 5.90
CA VAL A 35 4.54 -13.96 6.58
C VAL A 35 5.71 -14.57 5.85
N SER A 36 6.75 -14.96 6.55
CA SER A 36 7.86 -15.71 5.96
C SER A 36 8.33 -16.84 6.87
N ARG A 37 8.92 -17.86 6.27
CA ARG A 37 9.45 -19.02 6.98
C ARG A 37 10.72 -19.53 6.30
N GLN A 38 11.75 -19.76 7.11
CA GLN A 38 12.93 -20.52 6.70
C GLN A 38 12.66 -22.00 6.95
N LEU A 39 12.96 -22.83 5.96
CA LEU A 39 12.83 -24.29 5.95
C LEU A 39 14.15 -24.89 5.44
N GLN A 40 15.09 -25.17 6.35
CA GLN A 40 16.45 -25.60 5.99
C GLN A 40 17.07 -24.61 4.98
N ASN A 41 17.31 -25.05 3.75
CA ASN A 41 17.94 -24.29 2.68
C ASN A 41 16.92 -23.44 1.91
N TYR A 42 15.62 -23.51 2.24
CA TYR A 42 14.57 -22.79 1.53
C TYR A 42 14.02 -21.63 2.35
N HIS A 43 13.75 -20.52 1.68
CA HIS A 43 12.96 -19.40 2.18
C HIS A 43 11.61 -19.40 1.46
N VAL A 44 10.50 -19.26 2.20
CA VAL A 44 9.17 -19.01 1.63
C VAL A 44 8.57 -17.78 2.28
N GLY A 45 8.14 -16.82 1.46
CA GLY A 45 7.54 -15.56 1.89
C GLY A 45 6.23 -15.26 1.17
N LEU A 46 5.24 -14.77 1.90
CA LEU A 46 3.97 -14.26 1.37
C LEU A 46 3.75 -12.84 1.89
N ARG A 47 3.46 -11.89 1.01
CA ARG A 47 3.00 -10.55 1.37
C ARG A 47 1.66 -10.24 0.72
N VAL A 48 0.77 -9.63 1.49
CA VAL A 48 -0.50 -9.05 1.05
C VAL A 48 -0.47 -7.56 1.32
N ASN A 49 -0.52 -6.75 0.26
CA ASN A 49 -0.66 -5.31 0.39
C ASN A 49 -2.14 -4.93 0.32
N ASN A 50 -2.54 -3.89 1.05
CA ASN A 50 -3.92 -3.41 1.08
C ASN A 50 -4.92 -4.54 1.42
N LEU A 51 -4.70 -5.17 2.59
CA LEU A 51 -5.44 -6.31 3.11
C LEU A 51 -6.95 -6.04 3.24
N SER A 52 -7.37 -4.79 3.43
CA SER A 52 -8.78 -4.39 3.47
C SER A 52 -9.39 -4.14 2.09
N ASN A 53 -8.59 -4.18 1.02
CA ASN A 53 -8.97 -3.80 -0.35
C ASN A 53 -9.57 -2.38 -0.44
N ARG A 54 -8.97 -1.44 0.28
CA ARG A 54 -9.37 -0.03 0.25
C ARG A 54 -9.12 0.54 -1.14
N LYS A 55 -10.14 1.15 -1.72
CA LYS A 55 -9.98 2.03 -2.89
C LYS A 55 -9.67 3.43 -2.41
N TYR A 56 -8.59 4.02 -2.88
CA TYR A 56 -8.18 5.39 -2.56
C TYR A 56 -7.33 5.95 -3.71
N ASP A 57 -7.23 7.27 -3.76
CA ASP A 57 -6.41 7.95 -4.75
C ASP A 57 -4.99 8.12 -4.21
N ASP A 58 -4.00 7.62 -4.94
CA ASP A 58 -2.59 7.77 -4.57
C ASP A 58 -2.12 9.17 -4.89
N PHE A 59 -2.51 9.67 -6.06
CA PHE A 59 -2.13 10.99 -6.53
C PHE A 59 -3.28 11.67 -7.25
N VAL A 60 -3.57 12.91 -6.88
CA VAL A 60 -4.65 13.72 -7.47
C VAL A 60 -4.09 15.06 -7.88
N THR A 61 -4.47 15.49 -9.08
CA THR A 61 -4.22 16.82 -9.63
C THR A 61 -5.54 17.45 -10.06
N PRO A 62 -5.60 18.76 -10.33
CA PRO A 62 -6.77 19.39 -10.93
C PRO A 62 -7.22 18.78 -12.27
N PHE A 63 -6.35 18.03 -12.95
CA PHE A 63 -6.59 17.51 -14.30
C PHE A 63 -6.78 15.99 -14.36
N GLY A 64 -6.66 15.29 -13.22
CA GLY A 64 -6.76 13.84 -13.22
C GLY A 64 -6.37 13.19 -11.91
N VAL A 65 -6.72 11.91 -11.83
CA VAL A 65 -6.57 11.06 -10.65
C VAL A 65 -5.77 9.82 -11.04
N ASN A 66 -4.79 9.47 -10.22
CA ASN A 66 -4.11 8.19 -10.27
C ASN A 66 -4.60 7.33 -9.09
N PRO A 67 -5.47 6.33 -9.34
CA PRO A 67 -5.95 5.45 -8.30
C PRO A 67 -4.81 4.57 -7.80
N ALA A 68 -4.78 4.33 -6.50
CA ALA A 68 -3.80 3.43 -5.91
C ALA A 68 -4.08 1.96 -6.30
N PRO A 69 -3.06 1.08 -6.20
CA PRO A 69 -3.27 -0.35 -6.38
C PRO A 69 -4.32 -0.91 -5.40
N GLU A 70 -5.22 -1.73 -5.94
CA GLU A 70 -6.08 -2.60 -5.15
C GLU A 70 -5.24 -3.67 -4.40
N ARG A 71 -5.90 -4.52 -3.62
CA ARG A 71 -5.25 -5.61 -2.90
C ARG A 71 -4.41 -6.46 -3.85
N ASN A 72 -3.14 -6.66 -3.49
CA ASN A 72 -2.23 -7.48 -4.27
C ASN A 72 -1.40 -8.41 -3.39
N TYR A 73 -0.91 -9.47 -4.01
CA TYR A 73 -0.24 -10.58 -3.35
C TYR A 73 1.15 -10.78 -3.98
N ARG A 74 2.14 -11.08 -3.14
CA ARG A 74 3.48 -11.46 -3.57
C ARG A 74 3.88 -12.73 -2.86
N LEU A 75 4.21 -13.77 -3.64
CA LEU A 75 4.83 -14.99 -3.16
C LEU A 75 6.31 -14.98 -3.56
N GLU A 76 7.17 -15.37 -2.63
CA GLU A 76 8.60 -15.50 -2.83
C GLU A 76 9.04 -16.88 -2.35
N VAL A 77 9.86 -17.56 -3.16
CA VAL A 77 10.52 -18.82 -2.79
C VAL A 77 11.99 -18.70 -3.18
N GLY A 78 12.87 -18.89 -2.21
CA GLY A 78 14.32 -18.87 -2.39
C GLY A 78 14.96 -20.18 -1.93
N VAL A 79 16.12 -20.49 -2.48
CA VAL A 79 16.98 -21.60 -2.04
C VAL A 79 18.41 -21.09 -1.86
N GLU A 80 19.05 -21.49 -0.77
CA GLU A 80 20.48 -21.29 -0.52
C GLU A 80 21.23 -22.52 -1.03
N LEU A 81 22.25 -22.29 -1.87
CA LEU A 81 23.06 -23.31 -2.54
C LEU A 81 24.39 -23.55 -1.82
#